data_AF-A0A2M7Z3I2-F1
#
_entry.id   AF-A0A2M7Z3I2-F1
#
_cell.length_a   1.000
_cell.length_b   1.000
_cell.length_c   1.000
_cell.angle_alpha   90.00
_cell.angle_beta   90.00
_cell.angle_gamma   90.00
#
_symmetry.space_group_name_H-M   'P 1'
#
loop_
_entity.id
_entity.type
_entity.pdbx_description
1 polymer ?
#
loop_
_entity_poly.entity_id
_entity_poly.type
_entity_poly.pdbx_seq_one_letter_code
_entity_poly.pdbx_strand_id
1 'polypeptide(L)'
;MPKTVLITGGCGFIGTNAADFYLKKGCKVVSFDNLSRAGAKENLKWLKKQGGNLVFVKGDIRDEKKLLETFKKYKPDLVAHLAAQTTMVTSVTNPREDFEINALGTFNVLEALRKSSPKATILYSSCFDEKTKAVTIDGIKKHNEIKERDKVLSINPKTGNIEIKPVEEVIIQHYRGPMLYFKGKRYEFFVTPNHRILYQHDNDNRPTNFSFKPASEMAKRFQFFLPKGKWRGKNEEYINLIEKAGNPDLIWNRKNLLSVMRTEDLFYLMGIYIGDGSLNLVVKKYPTRTGLSKVEYIEMARNSSTGRFMSTEEIGGKIGAKEEVISFGYGIFFDIPENDKCREKVEDVLKSSGISYHAYKNEHNGQSRIYFTSKILFNIFSQCGHDAKEKRIPAWMLEYSPKYLQYLFQGLLDSDGDGKVAFRTTSKSLVRDFIELCTKLSYDLSLREGHAQGNIDGRKIEGDYYDFNISRTPRLAFRKNTSWINYDGIVWCLKVKDNENFLVERNGKFVFSGNTNKVYGEMLDIPVVEKKERYDYKNIRGISENYPLDFCGPYGCSKGTGDQYTIDYARIYGL
;
A
#
# COMPACT_ATOMS: atom_id res chain seq x y z
N MET A 1 46.12 8.47 8.29
CA MET A 1 44.98 8.53 9.23
C MET A 1 45.06 9.85 9.99
N PRO A 2 43.96 10.36 10.57
CA PRO A 2 44.03 11.42 11.57
C PRO A 2 44.99 11.01 12.71
N LYS A 3 45.75 11.95 13.26
CA LYS A 3 46.60 11.72 14.44
C LYS A 3 45.74 11.83 15.71
N THR A 4 44.86 12.82 15.74
CA THR A 4 43.87 13.04 16.79
C THR A 4 42.45 13.03 16.21
N VAL A 5 41.56 12.22 16.78
CA VAL A 5 40.11 12.23 16.48
C VAL A 5 39.36 12.73 17.71
N LEU A 6 38.55 13.78 17.55
CA LEU A 6 37.59 14.20 18.56
C LEU A 6 36.24 13.53 18.28
N ILE A 7 35.65 12.91 19.30
CA ILE A 7 34.33 12.26 19.22
C ILE A 7 33.46 12.87 20.30
N THR A 8 32.55 13.76 19.90
CA THR A 8 31.53 14.29 20.80
C THR A 8 30.40 13.28 20.91
N GLY A 9 29.89 12.99 22.11
CA GLY A 9 29.00 11.83 22.34
C GLY A 9 29.77 10.50 22.33
N GLY A 10 31.08 10.55 22.62
CA GLY A 10 32.01 9.42 22.53
C GLY A 10 31.80 8.29 23.54
N CYS A 11 30.79 8.39 24.43
CA CYS A 11 30.34 7.31 25.30
C CYS A 11 28.89 6.85 24.98
N GLY A 12 28.25 7.44 23.96
CA GLY A 12 27.03 6.91 23.34
C GLY A 12 27.28 5.65 22.51
N PHE A 13 26.21 5.00 22.03
CA PHE A 13 26.28 3.72 21.30
C PHE A 13 27.22 3.77 20.08
N ILE A 14 27.00 4.72 19.16
CA ILE A 14 27.84 4.89 17.96
C ILE A 14 29.22 5.44 18.35
N GLY A 15 29.27 6.44 19.24
CA GLY A 15 30.52 7.09 19.65
C GLY A 15 31.52 6.15 20.33
N THR A 16 31.06 5.19 21.12
CA THR A 16 31.91 4.19 21.79
C THR A 16 32.55 3.23 20.79
N ASN A 17 31.78 2.77 19.80
CA ASN A 17 32.28 1.90 18.73
C ASN A 17 33.26 2.64 17.80
N ALA A 18 32.96 3.90 17.46
CA ALA A 18 33.88 4.76 16.71
C ALA A 18 35.18 5.02 17.48
N ALA A 19 35.10 5.26 18.80
CA ALA A 19 36.26 5.46 19.65
C ALA A 19 37.17 4.22 19.70
N ASP A 20 36.58 3.05 19.94
CA ASP A 20 37.30 1.77 19.94
C ASP A 20 38.00 1.50 18.60
N PHE A 21 37.29 1.72 17.48
CA PHE A 21 37.87 1.61 16.14
C PHE A 21 39.12 2.49 15.98
N TYR A 22 39.03 3.79 16.30
CA TYR A 22 40.17 4.69 16.13
C TYR A 22 41.34 4.41 17.11
N LEU A 23 41.05 3.99 18.35
CA LEU A 23 42.08 3.50 19.29
C LEU A 23 42.83 2.29 18.74
N LYS A 24 42.10 1.31 18.17
CA LYS A 24 42.67 0.10 17.56
C LYS A 24 43.48 0.37 16.28
N LYS A 25 43.32 1.54 15.65
CA LYS A 25 44.21 2.02 14.57
C LYS A 25 45.33 2.97 15.07
N GLY A 26 45.58 3.04 16.38
CA GLY A 26 46.67 3.82 16.98
C GLY A 26 46.45 5.33 17.03
N CYS A 27 45.24 5.81 16.71
CA CYS A 27 44.93 7.25 16.76
C CYS A 27 44.79 7.72 18.23
N LYS A 28 45.09 8.98 18.49
CA LYS A 28 44.71 9.64 19.75
C LYS A 28 43.21 9.94 19.70
N VAL A 29 42.43 9.32 20.57
CA VAL A 29 40.97 9.54 20.61
C VAL A 29 40.62 10.42 21.79
N VAL A 30 40.03 11.58 21.50
CA VAL A 30 39.45 12.47 22.50
C VAL A 30 37.96 12.22 22.55
N SER A 31 37.49 11.52 23.58
CA SER A 31 36.07 11.27 23.82
C SER A 31 35.50 12.40 24.69
N PHE A 32 34.65 13.25 24.11
CA PHE A 32 33.99 14.37 24.77
C PHE A 32 32.52 14.03 25.03
N ASP A 33 32.12 13.86 26.29
CA ASP A 33 30.80 13.38 26.67
C ASP A 33 30.40 13.85 28.08
N ASN A 34 29.13 14.17 28.31
CA ASN A 34 28.65 14.58 29.65
C ASN A 34 28.23 13.37 30.53
N LEU A 35 28.13 12.18 29.94
CA LEU A 35 27.65 10.92 30.51
C LEU A 35 26.18 10.98 30.98
N SER A 36 25.35 11.77 30.29
CA SER A 36 23.90 11.90 30.58
C SER A 36 23.11 10.64 30.29
N ARG A 37 23.49 9.89 29.24
CA ARG A 37 22.74 8.72 28.77
C ARG A 37 23.00 7.49 29.66
N ALA A 38 21.94 6.73 29.96
CA ALA A 38 22.07 5.42 30.60
C ALA A 38 23.06 4.52 29.81
N GLY A 39 23.96 3.85 30.54
CA GLY A 39 25.04 3.04 29.97
C GLY A 39 26.29 3.81 29.54
N ALA A 40 26.30 5.16 29.50
CA ALA A 40 27.48 5.91 29.07
C ALA A 40 28.68 5.75 30.02
N LYS A 41 28.44 5.59 31.32
CA LYS A 41 29.51 5.31 32.32
C LYS A 41 30.09 3.92 32.13
N GLU A 42 29.27 2.96 31.72
CA GLU A 42 29.63 1.56 31.49
C GLU A 42 30.40 1.43 30.18
N ASN A 43 29.96 2.11 29.13
CA ASN A 43 30.69 2.30 27.88
C ASN A 43 32.07 2.94 28.12
N LEU A 44 32.17 3.99 28.94
CA LEU A 44 33.45 4.61 29.29
C LEU A 44 34.38 3.65 30.05
N LYS A 45 33.85 2.86 30.99
CA LYS A 45 34.61 1.80 31.69
C LYS A 45 35.12 0.74 30.70
N TRP A 46 34.27 0.31 29.76
CA TRP A 46 34.62 -0.68 28.72
C TRP A 46 35.66 -0.13 27.73
N LEU A 47 35.51 1.12 27.30
CA LEU A 47 36.43 1.78 26.36
C LEU A 47 37.81 1.98 26.99
N LYS A 48 37.87 2.37 28.27
CA LYS A 48 39.14 2.43 29.03
C LYS A 48 39.85 1.07 29.14
N LYS A 49 39.11 -0.06 29.12
CA LYS A 49 39.71 -1.40 29.11
C LYS A 49 40.31 -1.81 27.75
N GLN A 50 39.99 -1.11 26.66
CA GLN A 50 40.59 -1.38 25.34
C GLN A 50 42.02 -0.83 25.21
N GLY A 51 42.45 0.04 26.14
CA GLY A 51 43.76 0.68 26.13
C GLY A 51 43.91 1.75 25.03
N GLY A 52 45.13 1.91 24.52
CA GLY A 52 45.45 2.92 23.50
C GLY A 52 45.48 4.36 24.04
N ASN A 53 45.62 5.33 23.13
CA ASN A 53 45.77 6.75 23.44
C ASN A 53 44.40 7.44 23.63
N LEU A 54 43.63 6.96 24.62
CA LEU A 54 42.31 7.48 24.97
C LEU A 54 42.42 8.65 25.95
N VAL A 55 41.90 9.81 25.54
CA VAL A 55 41.66 10.96 26.42
C VAL A 55 40.16 11.13 26.60
N PHE A 56 39.66 10.92 27.81
CA PHE A 56 38.27 11.26 28.14
C PHE A 56 38.17 12.68 28.70
N VAL A 57 37.25 13.47 28.15
CA VAL A 57 36.93 14.83 28.61
C VAL A 57 35.45 14.88 28.97
N LYS A 58 35.15 15.03 30.27
CA LYS A 58 33.76 15.21 30.70
C LYS A 58 33.29 16.63 30.37
N GLY A 59 32.39 16.78 29.41
CA GLY A 59 31.89 18.08 28.95
C GLY A 59 30.51 17.99 28.32
N ASP A 60 29.70 19.03 28.50
CA ASP A 60 28.43 19.18 27.79
C ASP A 60 28.66 19.89 26.46
N ILE A 61 27.91 19.53 25.42
CA ILE A 61 28.07 20.12 24.08
C ILE A 61 27.64 21.61 24.03
N ARG A 62 26.84 22.04 25.02
CA ARG A 62 26.42 23.43 25.23
C ARG A 62 27.52 24.32 25.82
N ASP A 63 28.59 23.75 26.37
CA ASP A 63 29.71 24.47 26.98
C ASP A 63 30.76 24.89 25.93
N GLU A 64 30.53 26.03 25.27
CA GLU A 64 31.44 26.57 24.24
C GLU A 64 32.88 26.70 24.74
N LYS A 65 33.07 27.19 25.98
CA LYS A 65 34.40 27.46 26.55
C LYS A 65 35.20 26.16 26.68
N LYS A 66 34.62 25.14 27.31
CA LYS A 66 35.29 23.85 27.52
C LYS A 66 35.49 23.07 26.23
N LEU A 67 34.58 23.22 25.27
CA LEU A 67 34.73 22.66 23.94
C LEU A 67 35.90 23.34 23.20
N LEU A 68 35.97 24.68 23.21
CA LEU A 68 37.06 25.47 22.64
C LEU A 68 38.42 25.16 23.28
N GLU A 69 38.49 25.01 24.61
CA GLU A 69 39.68 24.55 25.32
C GLU A 69 40.12 23.16 24.87
N THR A 70 39.17 22.22 24.71
CA THR A 70 39.42 20.86 24.23
C THR A 70 40.01 20.87 22.81
N PHE A 71 39.40 21.65 21.91
CA PHE A 71 39.90 21.84 20.55
C PHE A 71 41.31 22.46 20.53
N LYS A 72 41.55 23.56 21.25
CA LYS A 72 42.87 24.22 21.34
C LYS A 72 43.96 23.31 21.91
N LYS A 73 43.63 22.50 22.92
CA LYS A 73 44.57 21.61 23.63
C LYS A 73 44.93 20.34 22.85
N TYR A 74 43.99 19.77 22.10
CA TYR A 74 44.20 18.48 21.43
C TYR A 74 44.30 18.55 19.90
N LYS A 75 43.83 19.64 19.27
CA LYS A 75 43.92 19.93 17.83
C LYS A 75 43.53 18.74 16.94
N PRO A 76 42.25 18.35 16.92
CA PRO A 76 41.79 17.20 16.15
C PRO A 76 41.93 17.39 14.64
N ASP A 77 42.36 16.34 13.93
CA ASP A 77 42.34 16.26 12.46
C ASP A 77 40.99 15.73 11.93
N LEU A 78 40.12 15.23 12.81
CA LEU A 78 38.79 14.70 12.48
C LEU A 78 37.85 14.90 13.67
N VAL A 79 36.60 15.32 13.39
CA VAL A 79 35.55 15.50 14.40
C VAL A 79 34.34 14.63 14.06
N ALA A 80 34.11 13.57 14.82
CA ALA A 80 32.88 12.79 14.74
C ALA A 80 31.82 13.45 15.63
N HIS A 81 30.92 14.24 15.04
CA HIS A 81 29.85 14.88 15.77
C HIS A 81 28.67 13.92 16.01
N LEU A 82 28.68 13.24 17.17
CA LEU A 82 27.68 12.25 17.58
C LEU A 82 26.97 12.62 18.90
N ALA A 83 27.24 13.82 19.45
CA ALA A 83 26.51 14.36 20.60
C ALA A 83 25.11 14.77 20.17
N ALA A 84 24.08 14.26 20.86
CA ALA A 84 22.72 14.39 20.40
C ALA A 84 21.70 14.11 21.51
N GLN A 85 20.62 14.90 21.53
CA GLN A 85 19.32 14.40 21.94
C GLN A 85 18.83 13.52 20.77
N THR A 86 18.35 12.30 21.04
CA THR A 86 18.07 11.29 20.00
C THR A 86 16.65 10.73 20.03
N THR A 87 15.71 11.40 20.70
CA THR A 87 14.35 10.86 20.90
C THR A 87 13.29 11.90 20.54
N MET A 88 12.38 11.54 19.63
CA MET A 88 11.27 12.42 19.22
C MET A 88 10.42 12.86 20.42
N VAL A 89 10.20 11.97 21.39
CA VAL A 89 9.41 12.26 22.60
C VAL A 89 10.02 13.41 23.41
N THR A 90 11.31 13.33 23.78
CA THR A 90 11.97 14.38 24.55
C THR A 90 12.07 15.70 23.76
N SER A 91 12.11 15.67 22.43
CA SER A 91 12.07 16.90 21.62
C SER A 91 10.73 17.65 21.72
N VAL A 92 9.64 16.95 22.05
CA VAL A 92 8.31 17.54 22.21
C VAL A 92 8.05 17.92 23.67
N THR A 93 8.53 17.13 24.63
CA THR A 93 8.35 17.43 26.07
C THR A 93 9.37 18.41 26.64
N ASN A 94 10.57 18.50 26.05
CA ASN A 94 11.60 19.49 26.39
C ASN A 94 12.29 20.05 25.12
N PRO A 95 11.56 20.81 24.27
CA PRO A 95 12.09 21.33 23.00
C PRO A 95 13.28 22.28 23.19
N ARG A 96 13.41 22.91 24.36
CA ARG A 96 14.57 23.75 24.70
C ARG A 96 15.84 22.92 24.82
N GLU A 97 15.82 21.84 25.60
CA GLU A 97 16.98 20.96 25.75
C GLU A 97 17.36 20.28 24.42
N ASP A 98 16.37 19.89 23.62
CA ASP A 98 16.61 19.36 22.28
C ASP A 98 17.28 20.38 21.35
N PHE A 99 16.78 21.62 21.28
CA PHE A 99 17.40 22.70 20.52
C PHE A 99 18.81 23.04 21.02
N GLU A 100 19.00 23.15 22.33
CA GLU A 100 20.31 23.49 22.91
C GLU A 100 21.35 22.39 22.67
N ILE A 101 20.97 21.11 22.71
CA ILE A 101 21.89 19.99 22.46
C ILE A 101 22.13 19.78 20.95
N ASN A 102 21.11 19.91 20.10
CA ASN A 102 21.20 19.58 18.68
C ASN A 102 21.60 20.76 17.78
N ALA A 103 21.02 21.95 17.98
CA ALA A 103 21.33 23.12 17.17
C ALA A 103 22.53 23.88 17.73
N LEU A 104 22.41 24.39 18.96
CA LEU A 104 23.49 25.14 19.64
C LEU A 104 24.71 24.25 19.91
N GLY A 105 24.51 22.98 20.26
CA GLY A 105 25.60 22.01 20.39
C GLY A 105 26.40 21.82 19.10
N THR A 106 25.75 21.75 17.94
CA THR A 106 26.44 21.71 16.65
C THR A 106 27.16 23.03 16.36
N PHE A 107 26.49 24.16 16.57
CA PHE A 107 27.08 25.51 16.41
C PHE A 107 28.37 25.69 17.23
N ASN A 108 28.36 25.27 18.49
CA ASN A 108 29.54 25.30 19.36
C ASN A 108 30.70 24.47 18.81
N VAL A 109 30.43 23.29 18.23
CA VAL A 109 31.46 22.44 17.59
C VAL A 109 32.09 23.15 16.40
N LEU A 110 31.29 23.85 15.59
CA LEU A 110 31.76 24.58 14.40
C LEU A 110 32.58 25.82 14.77
N GLU A 111 32.15 26.57 15.80
CA GLU A 111 32.94 27.68 16.33
C GLU A 111 34.27 27.22 16.94
N ALA A 112 34.26 26.12 17.70
CA ALA A 112 35.47 25.55 18.30
C ALA A 112 36.44 24.99 17.24
N LEU A 113 35.89 24.36 16.19
CA LEU A 113 36.60 23.92 14.99
C LEU A 113 37.26 25.11 14.28
N ARG A 114 36.48 26.14 13.90
CA ARG A 114 36.98 27.35 13.24
C ARG A 114 38.10 28.04 14.01
N LYS A 115 37.90 28.26 15.31
CA LYS A 115 38.84 28.98 16.18
C LYS A 115 40.15 28.23 16.46
N SER A 116 40.27 26.94 16.11
CA SER A 116 41.35 26.08 16.64
C SER A 116 41.91 25.00 15.70
N SER A 117 41.12 24.47 14.78
CA SER A 117 41.45 23.32 13.92
C SER A 117 40.65 23.30 12.60
N PRO A 118 40.64 24.38 11.79
CA PRO A 118 39.79 24.53 10.60
C PRO A 118 40.24 23.67 9.40
N LYS A 119 40.30 22.33 9.56
CA LYS A 119 40.68 21.32 8.54
C LYS A 119 40.02 19.91 8.78
N ALA A 120 38.70 19.76 9.02
CA ALA A 120 38.00 18.47 9.42
C ALA A 120 36.50 18.26 8.90
N THR A 121 35.77 17.11 9.12
CA THR A 121 34.70 16.53 8.17
C THR A 121 33.36 15.79 8.72
N ILE A 122 32.18 15.58 7.96
CA ILE A 122 30.74 15.10 8.40
C ILE A 122 29.64 14.44 7.35
N LEU A 123 28.32 14.03 7.65
CA LEU A 123 27.29 13.10 6.87
C LEU A 123 25.66 13.09 7.09
N TYR A 124 24.69 12.52 6.22
CA TYR A 124 23.10 12.61 6.22
C TYR A 124 22.09 11.53 5.43
N SER A 125 20.66 11.46 5.49
CA SER A 125 19.59 10.42 4.89
C SER A 125 17.89 10.52 4.76
N SER A 126 17.08 10.83 3.64
CA SER A 126 15.51 10.77 3.28
C SER A 126 14.91 11.05 1.77
N CYS A 127 13.55 11.06 1.39
CA CYS A 127 12.82 10.60 0.06
C CYS A 127 11.64 11.35 -0.86
N PHE A 128 10.63 10.66 -1.60
CA PHE A 128 9.76 10.89 -2.92
C PHE A 128 8.66 12.05 -3.26
N ASP A 129 8.20 12.36 -4.53
CA ASP A 129 7.18 13.43 -4.96
C ASP A 129 5.64 13.42 -4.61
N GLU A 130 5.01 14.61 -4.53
CA GLU A 130 3.59 14.88 -4.16
C GLU A 130 2.48 14.20 -5.00
N LYS A 131 2.65 14.10 -6.34
CA LYS A 131 1.58 13.74 -7.30
C LYS A 131 1.44 12.24 -7.46
N THR A 132 2.43 11.50 -7.00
CA THR A 132 2.35 10.04 -6.84
C THR A 132 1.45 9.74 -5.63
N LYS A 133 0.66 8.68 -5.70
CA LYS A 133 -0.30 8.24 -4.66
C LYS A 133 0.03 6.82 -4.21
N ALA A 134 -0.40 6.42 -3.00
CA ALA A 134 -0.33 5.02 -2.57
C ALA A 134 -1.60 4.27 -2.96
N VAL A 135 -1.48 3.00 -3.35
CA VAL A 135 -2.62 2.09 -3.48
C VAL A 135 -2.81 1.34 -2.17
N THR A 136 -3.83 1.75 -1.41
CA THR A 136 -4.26 1.04 -0.20
C THR A 136 -5.44 0.10 -0.51
N ILE A 137 -5.65 -0.93 0.32
CA ILE A 137 -6.79 -1.86 0.21
C ILE A 137 -8.13 -1.13 0.32
N ASP A 138 -8.16 0.04 0.97
CA ASP A 138 -9.36 0.87 1.09
C ASP A 138 -9.59 1.80 -0.12
N GLY A 139 -8.53 2.12 -0.88
CA GLY A 139 -8.56 3.00 -2.05
C GLY A 139 -7.19 3.57 -2.42
N ILE A 140 -7.10 4.25 -3.56
CA ILE A 140 -5.93 5.07 -3.91
C ILE A 140 -5.96 6.34 -3.05
N LYS A 141 -4.88 6.64 -2.31
CA LYS A 141 -4.79 7.77 -1.37
C LYS A 141 -3.57 8.64 -1.67
N LYS A 142 -3.75 9.97 -1.64
CA LYS A 142 -2.65 10.96 -1.71
C LYS A 142 -1.82 10.94 -0.42
N HIS A 143 -0.63 11.56 -0.46
CA HIS A 143 0.30 11.67 0.66
C HIS A 143 -0.36 12.16 1.98
N ASN A 144 -1.34 13.07 1.91
CA ASN A 144 -2.07 13.64 3.05
C ASN A 144 -3.35 12.88 3.44
N GLU A 145 -3.73 11.84 2.69
CA GLU A 145 -4.91 11.00 2.94
C GLU A 145 -4.54 9.65 3.59
N ILE A 146 -3.29 9.20 3.43
CA ILE A 146 -2.75 7.96 3.99
C ILE A 146 -2.50 8.11 5.50
N LYS A 147 -2.72 7.05 6.26
CA LYS A 147 -2.51 7.00 7.72
C LYS A 147 -1.68 5.78 8.12
N GLU A 148 -1.11 5.82 9.33
CA GLU A 148 -0.56 4.61 9.95
C GLU A 148 -1.64 3.51 10.02
N ARG A 149 -1.20 2.25 9.91
CA ARG A 149 -2.05 1.04 9.87
C ARG A 149 -2.93 0.91 8.62
N ASP A 150 -2.96 1.88 7.71
CA ASP A 150 -3.50 1.66 6.35
C ASP A 150 -2.82 0.43 5.73
N LYS A 151 -3.60 -0.40 5.03
CA LYS A 151 -3.10 -1.62 4.40
C LYS A 151 -2.69 -1.33 2.96
N VAL A 152 -1.46 -1.68 2.60
CA VAL A 152 -0.92 -1.56 1.23
C VAL A 152 -0.54 -2.92 0.67
N LEU A 153 -0.64 -3.06 -0.66
CA LEU A 153 -0.04 -4.18 -1.39
C LEU A 153 1.48 -3.99 -1.45
N SER A 154 2.23 -5.04 -1.11
CA SER A 154 3.69 -5.04 -1.03
C SER A 154 4.26 -6.36 -1.55
N ILE A 155 5.40 -6.34 -2.26
CA ILE A 155 6.11 -7.58 -2.66
C ILE A 155 7.09 -7.97 -1.57
N ASN A 156 7.04 -9.18 -1.03
CA ASN A 156 8.12 -9.69 -0.20
C ASN A 156 9.38 -9.93 -1.05
N PRO A 157 10.48 -9.17 -0.88
CA PRO A 157 11.61 -9.22 -1.82
C PRO A 157 12.35 -10.56 -1.83
N LYS A 158 12.21 -11.37 -0.76
CA LYS A 158 12.86 -12.69 -0.62
C LYS A 158 12.06 -13.80 -1.29
N THR A 159 10.73 -13.73 -1.25
CA THR A 159 9.84 -14.80 -1.75
C THR A 159 9.16 -14.48 -3.07
N GLY A 160 9.14 -13.21 -3.46
CA GLY A 160 8.40 -12.70 -4.61
C GLY A 160 6.88 -12.72 -4.45
N ASN A 161 6.37 -13.08 -3.27
CA ASN A 161 4.93 -13.11 -3.02
C ASN A 161 4.40 -11.69 -2.83
N ILE A 162 3.17 -11.42 -3.27
CA ILE A 162 2.42 -10.23 -2.85
C ILE A 162 1.85 -10.51 -1.46
N GLU A 163 2.06 -9.56 -0.55
CA GLU A 163 1.57 -9.56 0.82
C GLU A 163 0.81 -8.25 1.09
N ILE A 164 -0.18 -8.29 1.98
CA ILE A 164 -0.84 -7.10 2.49
C ILE A 164 -0.11 -6.68 3.77
N LYS A 165 0.50 -5.50 3.79
CA LYS A 165 1.26 -4.97 4.94
C LYS A 165 0.61 -3.69 5.48
N PRO A 166 0.68 -3.43 6.80
CA PRO A 166 0.36 -2.13 7.35
C PRO A 166 1.46 -1.11 7.02
N VAL A 167 1.05 0.15 6.84
CA VAL A 167 1.93 1.31 6.96
C VAL A 167 2.35 1.49 8.42
N GLU A 168 3.66 1.56 8.68
CA GLU A 168 4.24 1.82 10.00
C GLU A 168 4.45 3.31 10.29
N GLU A 169 4.73 4.11 9.25
CA GLU A 169 4.99 5.55 9.34
C GLU A 169 4.62 6.20 7.99
N VAL A 170 3.94 7.35 8.04
CA VAL A 170 3.75 8.23 6.88
C VAL A 170 4.75 9.38 6.99
N ILE A 171 5.64 9.47 6.01
CA ILE A 171 6.67 10.51 5.93
C ILE A 171 6.14 11.58 4.98
N ILE A 172 6.13 12.85 5.38
CA ILE A 172 5.84 14.01 4.52
C ILE A 172 6.81 15.13 4.92
N GLN A 173 7.39 15.79 3.93
CA GLN A 173 8.43 16.83 4.06
C GLN A 173 8.39 17.71 2.78
N HIS A 174 9.08 18.85 2.74
CA HIS A 174 9.28 19.61 1.50
C HIS A 174 10.54 19.13 0.76
N TYR A 175 10.64 19.41 -0.54
CA TYR A 175 11.86 19.22 -1.32
C TYR A 175 11.93 20.23 -2.46
N ARG A 176 13.08 20.91 -2.50
CA ARG A 176 13.58 21.65 -3.65
C ARG A 176 14.74 20.84 -4.23
N GLY A 177 14.96 20.85 -5.54
CA GLY A 177 16.15 20.24 -6.16
C GLY A 177 15.87 19.20 -7.25
N PRO A 178 16.90 18.48 -7.73
CA PRO A 178 16.80 17.58 -8.87
C PRO A 178 16.12 16.25 -8.51
N MET A 179 15.09 15.88 -9.29
CA MET A 179 14.36 14.62 -9.16
C MET A 179 14.39 13.81 -10.46
N LEU A 180 14.23 12.50 -10.34
CA LEU A 180 14.23 11.54 -11.43
C LEU A 180 12.80 11.11 -11.78
N TYR A 181 12.39 11.46 -12.99
CA TYR A 181 11.09 11.13 -13.56
C TYR A 181 11.21 9.92 -14.50
N PHE A 182 10.55 8.82 -14.17
CA PHE A 182 10.53 7.62 -14.98
C PHE A 182 9.17 7.55 -15.68
N LYS A 183 9.13 7.69 -17.01
CA LYS A 183 7.89 7.78 -17.79
C LYS A 183 7.83 6.75 -18.92
N GLY A 184 7.13 5.66 -18.69
CA GLY A 184 6.86 4.61 -19.69
C GLY A 184 5.42 4.57 -20.18
N LYS A 185 5.15 3.65 -21.12
CA LYS A 185 3.79 3.33 -21.57
C LYS A 185 2.93 2.75 -20.42
N ARG A 186 3.54 1.95 -19.53
CA ARG A 186 2.86 1.15 -18.49
C ARG A 186 3.51 1.27 -17.09
N TYR A 187 4.26 2.34 -16.87
CA TYR A 187 4.81 2.74 -15.56
C TYR A 187 4.99 4.25 -15.56
N GLU A 188 4.76 4.91 -14.44
CA GLU A 188 5.14 6.30 -14.23
C GLU A 188 5.33 6.54 -12.73
N PHE A 189 6.41 7.23 -12.35
CA PHE A 189 6.69 7.67 -10.98
C PHE A 189 7.74 8.78 -11.00
N PHE A 190 7.70 9.66 -10.01
CA PHE A 190 8.64 10.76 -9.87
C PHE A 190 9.27 10.69 -8.48
N VAL A 191 10.59 10.55 -8.44
CA VAL A 191 11.32 10.14 -7.24
C VAL A 191 12.55 11.00 -7.05
N THR A 192 12.90 11.24 -5.79
CA THR A 192 14.17 11.86 -5.45
C THR A 192 15.30 10.85 -5.75
N PRO A 193 16.48 11.26 -6.22
CA PRO A 193 17.51 10.35 -6.78
C PRO A 193 18.03 9.18 -5.90
N ASN A 194 17.84 9.20 -4.58
CA ASN A 194 18.16 8.10 -3.66
C ASN A 194 17.20 6.93 -3.79
N HIS A 195 15.99 7.23 -4.27
CA HIS A 195 14.83 6.48 -3.88
C HIS A 195 15.00 5.03 -4.25
N ARG A 196 14.84 4.14 -3.26
CA ARG A 196 15.17 2.72 -3.40
C ARG A 196 14.16 2.06 -4.33
N ILE A 197 14.48 2.02 -5.62
CA ILE A 197 13.71 1.30 -6.62
C ILE A 197 13.86 -0.19 -6.36
N LEU A 198 12.76 -0.85 -6.04
CA LEU A 198 12.67 -2.30 -6.14
C LEU A 198 12.70 -2.65 -7.64
N TYR A 199 13.67 -3.46 -8.06
CA TYR A 199 13.77 -3.97 -9.42
C TYR A 199 14.00 -5.48 -9.42
N GLN A 200 13.73 -6.11 -10.55
CA GLN A 200 14.04 -7.51 -10.81
C GLN A 200 15.28 -7.60 -11.69
N HIS A 201 16.20 -8.51 -11.37
CA HIS A 201 17.37 -8.79 -12.22
C HIS A 201 16.97 -9.52 -13.51
N ASP A 202 17.83 -9.48 -14.53
CA ASP A 202 17.45 -9.77 -15.91
C ASP A 202 16.94 -11.20 -16.17
N ASN A 203 15.71 -11.25 -16.68
CA ASN A 203 15.06 -12.29 -17.51
C ASN A 203 15.13 -13.77 -17.11
N ASP A 204 15.61 -14.13 -15.93
CA ASP A 204 15.37 -15.46 -15.36
C ASP A 204 13.95 -15.50 -14.76
N ASN A 205 13.13 -16.49 -15.15
CA ASN A 205 11.72 -16.59 -14.75
C ASN A 205 11.53 -17.01 -13.27
N ARG A 206 12.63 -17.15 -12.52
CA ARG A 206 12.70 -17.44 -11.09
C ARG A 206 12.18 -16.25 -10.27
N PRO A 207 11.13 -16.41 -9.43
CA PRO A 207 10.46 -15.31 -8.73
C PRO A 207 11.20 -14.80 -7.48
N THR A 208 12.53 -14.93 -7.43
CA THR A 208 13.33 -14.81 -6.18
C THR A 208 14.56 -13.92 -6.34
N ASN A 209 14.61 -13.06 -7.36
CA ASN A 209 15.75 -12.18 -7.62
C ASN A 209 15.32 -10.70 -7.73
N PHE A 210 14.79 -10.18 -6.63
CA PHE A 210 14.50 -8.76 -6.47
C PHE A 210 15.61 -8.06 -5.67
N SER A 211 15.81 -6.77 -5.90
CA SER A 211 16.79 -5.97 -5.17
C SER A 211 16.38 -4.50 -5.14
N PHE A 212 16.90 -3.78 -4.14
CA PHE A 212 16.76 -2.33 -4.05
C PHE A 212 18.01 -1.64 -4.59
N LYS A 213 17.82 -0.59 -5.40
CA LYS A 213 18.90 0.30 -5.87
C LYS A 213 18.41 1.76 -5.91
N PRO A 214 19.26 2.76 -5.62
CA PRO A 214 18.89 4.15 -5.76
C PRO A 214 18.42 4.49 -7.18
N ALA A 215 17.40 5.35 -7.29
CA ALA A 215 16.91 5.83 -8.57
C ALA A 215 18.04 6.39 -9.47
N SER A 216 19.04 7.04 -8.88
CA SER A 216 20.24 7.58 -9.55
C SER A 216 21.21 6.52 -10.05
N GLU A 217 21.20 5.30 -9.52
CA GLU A 217 21.87 4.14 -10.13
C GLU A 217 20.99 3.53 -11.23
N MET A 218 19.68 3.45 -11.02
CA MET A 218 18.75 2.84 -11.98
C MET A 218 18.59 3.67 -13.26
N ALA A 219 18.59 5.00 -13.17
CA ALA A 219 18.60 5.92 -14.31
C ALA A 219 19.86 5.81 -15.20
N LYS A 220 20.95 5.22 -14.67
CA LYS A 220 22.20 4.98 -15.42
C LYS A 220 22.17 3.66 -16.21
N ARG A 221 21.34 2.68 -15.81
CA ARG A 221 21.15 1.41 -16.53
C ARG A 221 20.43 1.61 -17.85
N PHE A 222 20.86 0.93 -18.93
CA PHE A 222 20.19 0.97 -20.24
C PHE A 222 18.71 0.57 -20.15
N GLN A 223 18.44 -0.55 -19.46
CA GLN A 223 17.11 -1.03 -19.11
C GLN A 223 17.12 -1.73 -17.75
N PHE A 224 15.94 -1.95 -17.17
CA PHE A 224 15.73 -2.83 -16.01
C PHE A 224 14.25 -3.27 -15.91
N PHE A 225 14.00 -4.39 -15.24
CA PHE A 225 12.63 -4.88 -15.02
C PHE A 225 12.02 -4.26 -13.75
N LEU A 226 10.88 -3.59 -13.90
CA LEU A 226 10.03 -3.19 -12.77
C LEU A 226 9.22 -4.41 -12.30
N PRO A 227 9.19 -4.69 -11.00
CA PRO A 227 8.81 -5.98 -10.47
C PRO A 227 7.31 -6.25 -10.58
N LYS A 228 6.99 -7.55 -10.63
CA LYS A 228 5.65 -8.12 -10.46
C LYS A 228 5.74 -9.21 -9.41
N GLY A 229 4.96 -9.10 -8.34
CA GLY A 229 4.84 -10.17 -7.36
C GLY A 229 3.83 -11.23 -7.78
N LYS A 230 3.84 -12.36 -7.08
CA LYS A 230 2.88 -13.47 -7.26
C LYS A 230 1.94 -13.53 -6.06
N TRP A 231 0.63 -13.48 -6.25
CA TRP A 231 -0.32 -13.70 -5.15
C TRP A 231 -0.37 -15.17 -4.75
N ARG A 232 -0.45 -15.44 -3.44
CA ARG A 232 -0.86 -16.72 -2.87
C ARG A 232 -2.13 -16.49 -2.08
N GLY A 233 -3.13 -17.35 -2.29
CA GLY A 233 -4.45 -17.24 -1.68
C GLY A 233 -5.09 -18.60 -1.48
N LYS A 234 -6.33 -18.60 -1.01
CA LYS A 234 -7.14 -19.81 -0.75
C LYS A 234 -7.27 -20.69 -1.98
N ASN A 235 -7.23 -22.01 -1.76
CA ASN A 235 -7.41 -23.02 -2.79
C ASN A 235 -8.50 -24.02 -2.38
N GLU A 236 -9.75 -23.59 -2.47
CA GLU A 236 -10.92 -24.45 -2.28
C GLU A 236 -11.52 -24.69 -3.67
N GLU A 237 -11.73 -25.96 -4.06
CA GLU A 237 -12.30 -26.31 -5.38
C GLU A 237 -13.82 -26.08 -5.44
N TYR A 238 -14.48 -26.18 -4.29
CA TYR A 238 -15.90 -25.94 -4.10
C TYR A 238 -16.11 -24.95 -2.95
N ILE A 239 -17.05 -24.04 -3.11
CA ILE A 239 -17.46 -23.07 -2.08
C ILE A 239 -18.79 -23.48 -1.46
N ASN A 240 -18.87 -23.41 -0.13
CA ASN A 240 -20.12 -23.44 0.61
C ASN A 240 -20.88 -22.12 0.40
N LEU A 241 -21.93 -22.16 -0.41
CA LEU A 241 -22.72 -20.99 -0.76
C LEU A 241 -23.57 -20.50 0.42
N ILE A 242 -23.98 -21.37 1.35
CA ILE A 242 -24.75 -20.97 2.54
C ILE A 242 -23.89 -20.09 3.45
N GLU A 243 -22.61 -20.47 3.63
CA GLU A 243 -21.64 -19.66 4.38
C GLU A 243 -21.44 -18.29 3.73
N LYS A 244 -21.17 -18.24 2.41
CA LYS A 244 -20.93 -16.96 1.73
C LYS A 244 -22.19 -16.10 1.60
N ALA A 245 -23.39 -16.68 1.59
CA ALA A 245 -24.66 -15.94 1.54
C ALA A 245 -25.05 -15.25 2.86
N GLY A 246 -24.35 -15.52 3.96
CA GLY A 246 -24.41 -14.73 5.20
C GLY A 246 -25.76 -14.70 5.92
N ASN A 247 -26.71 -15.58 5.59
CA ASN A 247 -28.07 -15.58 6.14
C ASN A 247 -28.44 -16.96 6.75
N PRO A 248 -28.72 -17.06 8.06
CA PRO A 248 -29.00 -18.34 8.72
C PRO A 248 -30.37 -18.94 8.37
N ASP A 249 -31.34 -18.14 7.89
CA ASP A 249 -32.69 -18.61 7.56
C ASP A 249 -32.73 -19.50 6.29
N LEU A 250 -31.60 -19.61 5.57
CA LEU A 250 -31.42 -20.48 4.40
C LEU A 250 -31.47 -21.98 4.75
N ILE A 251 -31.40 -22.34 6.04
CA ILE A 251 -31.28 -23.74 6.50
C ILE A 251 -32.61 -24.54 6.39
N TRP A 252 -33.75 -23.86 6.26
CA TRP A 252 -35.08 -24.44 6.54
C TRP A 252 -35.76 -25.28 5.43
N ASN A 253 -35.09 -25.60 4.31
CA ASN A 253 -35.70 -26.44 3.26
C ASN A 253 -34.72 -27.40 2.54
N ARG A 254 -34.02 -28.23 3.32
CA ARG A 254 -32.79 -28.97 2.96
C ARG A 254 -32.79 -29.86 1.70
N LYS A 255 -33.92 -30.20 1.06
CA LYS A 255 -33.95 -31.26 0.03
C LYS A 255 -33.42 -30.87 -1.36
N ASN A 256 -33.60 -29.62 -1.80
CA ASN A 256 -33.29 -29.19 -3.19
C ASN A 256 -32.45 -27.89 -3.27
N LEU A 257 -31.74 -27.49 -2.21
CA LEU A 257 -30.95 -26.24 -2.22
C LEU A 257 -29.51 -26.50 -2.68
N LEU A 258 -29.07 -25.74 -3.70
CA LEU A 258 -27.68 -25.64 -4.13
C LEU A 258 -26.83 -25.01 -3.01
N SER A 259 -26.32 -25.84 -2.10
CA SER A 259 -25.52 -25.45 -0.94
C SER A 259 -24.03 -25.29 -1.26
N VAL A 260 -23.57 -25.90 -2.37
CA VAL A 260 -22.18 -25.97 -2.79
C VAL A 260 -22.11 -25.80 -4.30
N MET A 261 -21.07 -25.11 -4.79
CA MET A 261 -20.81 -24.86 -6.23
C MET A 261 -19.29 -24.89 -6.46
N ARG A 262 -18.83 -25.24 -7.68
CA ARG A 262 -17.41 -25.12 -8.03
C ARG A 262 -16.97 -23.65 -7.89
N THR A 263 -15.79 -23.43 -7.34
CA THR A 263 -15.24 -22.08 -7.13
C THR A 263 -15.03 -21.34 -8.45
N GLU A 264 -14.64 -22.04 -9.51
CA GLU A 264 -14.49 -21.47 -10.87
C GLU A 264 -15.82 -21.00 -11.48
N ASP A 265 -16.87 -21.81 -11.35
CA ASP A 265 -18.24 -21.49 -11.81
C ASP A 265 -18.79 -20.25 -11.09
N LEU A 266 -18.70 -20.25 -9.75
CA LEU A 266 -19.15 -19.11 -8.95
C LEU A 266 -18.36 -17.84 -9.29
N PHE A 267 -17.03 -17.94 -9.41
CA PHE A 267 -16.21 -16.77 -9.72
C PHE A 267 -16.53 -16.21 -11.11
N TYR A 268 -16.76 -17.08 -12.10
CA TYR A 268 -17.18 -16.66 -13.44
C TYR A 268 -18.55 -15.95 -13.43
N LEU A 269 -19.58 -16.56 -12.82
CA LEU A 269 -20.91 -15.96 -12.71
C LEU A 269 -20.89 -14.65 -11.90
N MET A 270 -20.02 -14.51 -10.90
CA MET A 270 -19.83 -13.26 -10.15
C MET A 270 -19.23 -12.14 -11.01
N GLY A 271 -18.32 -12.47 -11.94
CA GLY A 271 -17.80 -11.51 -12.91
C GLY A 271 -18.88 -11.03 -13.87
N ILE A 272 -19.62 -11.96 -14.47
CA ILE A 272 -20.78 -11.68 -15.33
C ILE A 272 -21.84 -10.85 -14.59
N TYR A 273 -22.12 -11.17 -13.32
CA TYR A 273 -23.07 -10.41 -12.50
C TYR A 273 -22.64 -8.96 -12.24
N ILE A 274 -21.34 -8.69 -12.18
CA ILE A 274 -20.82 -7.36 -11.91
C ILE A 274 -20.99 -6.43 -13.13
N GLY A 275 -20.89 -6.96 -14.36
CA GLY A 275 -21.22 -6.26 -15.60
C GLY A 275 -22.72 -6.28 -15.90
N ASP A 276 -23.20 -7.37 -16.51
CA ASP A 276 -24.55 -7.50 -17.08
C ASP A 276 -25.62 -8.00 -16.10
N GLY A 277 -25.29 -8.07 -14.80
CA GLY A 277 -26.15 -8.67 -13.79
C GLY A 277 -27.07 -7.69 -13.06
N SER A 278 -28.37 -7.98 -13.08
CA SER A 278 -29.38 -7.27 -12.28
C SER A 278 -30.15 -8.23 -11.35
N LEU A 279 -30.68 -7.68 -10.26
CA LEU A 279 -31.46 -8.40 -9.24
C LEU A 279 -32.85 -7.77 -9.12
N ASN A 280 -33.87 -8.60 -8.91
CA ASN A 280 -35.23 -8.14 -8.65
C ASN A 280 -35.83 -8.89 -7.44
N LEU A 281 -36.15 -8.18 -6.36
CA LEU A 281 -36.87 -8.72 -5.22
C LEU A 281 -38.37 -8.49 -5.40
N VAL A 282 -39.06 -9.47 -5.98
CA VAL A 282 -40.49 -9.37 -6.26
C VAL A 282 -41.28 -9.72 -5.01
N VAL A 283 -41.75 -8.71 -4.27
CA VAL A 283 -42.64 -8.88 -3.12
C VAL A 283 -44.08 -9.03 -3.61
N LYS A 284 -44.65 -10.23 -3.49
CA LYS A 284 -46.05 -10.51 -3.87
C LYS A 284 -46.90 -10.74 -2.62
N LYS A 285 -47.93 -9.92 -2.46
CA LYS A 285 -48.99 -10.12 -1.46
C LYS A 285 -50.09 -10.99 -2.05
N TYR A 286 -50.43 -12.07 -1.36
CA TYR A 286 -51.52 -12.97 -1.73
C TYR A 286 -52.50 -13.10 -0.57
N PRO A 287 -53.83 -12.93 -0.77
CA PRO A 287 -54.79 -13.26 0.28
C PRO A 287 -54.75 -14.76 0.57
N THR A 288 -54.75 -15.16 1.83
CA THR A 288 -54.92 -16.57 2.21
C THR A 288 -56.24 -17.12 1.66
N ARG A 289 -56.20 -18.32 1.05
CA ARG A 289 -57.40 -18.99 0.51
C ARG A 289 -58.38 -19.42 1.62
N THR A 290 -57.93 -19.40 2.87
CA THR A 290 -58.55 -19.95 4.07
C THR A 290 -58.78 -18.92 5.18
N GLY A 291 -58.39 -17.66 4.98
CA GLY A 291 -58.62 -16.58 5.94
C GLY A 291 -57.99 -16.79 7.33
N LEU A 292 -56.89 -17.56 7.41
CA LEU A 292 -56.18 -18.01 8.61
C LEU A 292 -54.69 -18.14 8.29
N SER A 293 -53.80 -17.94 9.27
CA SER A 293 -52.38 -18.21 9.12
C SER A 293 -52.11 -19.73 8.98
N LYS A 294 -50.88 -20.10 8.60
CA LYS A 294 -50.52 -21.52 8.45
C LYS A 294 -50.60 -22.31 9.77
N VAL A 295 -50.37 -21.67 10.91
CA VAL A 295 -50.44 -22.32 12.23
C VAL A 295 -51.90 -22.50 12.63
N GLU A 296 -52.68 -21.41 12.63
CA GLU A 296 -54.11 -21.45 12.96
C GLU A 296 -54.88 -22.38 12.03
N TYR A 297 -54.55 -22.46 10.74
CA TYR A 297 -55.19 -23.43 9.84
C TYR A 297 -54.84 -24.89 10.20
N ILE A 298 -53.63 -25.17 10.69
CA ILE A 298 -53.26 -26.53 11.12
C ILE A 298 -53.93 -26.90 12.45
N GLU A 299 -54.13 -25.93 13.34
CA GLU A 299 -54.74 -26.11 14.66
C GLU A 299 -56.28 -26.12 14.61
N MET A 300 -56.91 -25.20 13.88
CA MET A 300 -58.37 -25.13 13.74
C MET A 300 -58.94 -26.16 12.78
N ALA A 301 -58.28 -26.43 11.65
CA ALA A 301 -58.85 -27.32 10.64
C ALA A 301 -58.62 -28.80 10.95
N ARG A 302 -58.05 -29.17 12.10
CA ARG A 302 -57.80 -30.58 12.46
C ARG A 302 -58.32 -30.95 13.85
N ASN A 303 -59.10 -32.02 13.87
CA ASN A 303 -59.63 -32.60 15.11
C ASN A 303 -58.47 -33.18 15.95
N SER A 304 -58.32 -32.70 17.18
CA SER A 304 -57.15 -32.96 18.04
C SER A 304 -57.00 -34.41 18.50
N SER A 305 -58.07 -35.21 18.52
CA SER A 305 -58.04 -36.62 18.92
C SER A 305 -57.93 -37.61 17.75
N THR A 306 -58.15 -37.17 16.50
CA THR A 306 -58.10 -38.04 15.30
C THR A 306 -57.14 -37.58 14.20
N GLY A 307 -56.65 -36.33 14.26
CA GLY A 307 -55.75 -35.74 13.27
C GLY A 307 -56.38 -35.48 11.89
N ARG A 308 -57.67 -35.79 11.71
CA ARG A 308 -58.42 -35.60 10.46
C ARG A 308 -58.88 -34.15 10.28
N PHE A 309 -59.11 -33.75 9.03
CA PHE A 309 -59.66 -32.44 8.73
C PHE A 309 -61.12 -32.31 9.19
N MET A 310 -61.45 -31.17 9.80
CA MET A 310 -62.81 -30.82 10.26
C MET A 310 -63.62 -30.12 9.18
N SER A 311 -64.95 -30.26 9.24
CA SER A 311 -65.89 -29.61 8.32
C SER A 311 -66.03 -28.12 8.61
N THR A 312 -66.47 -27.33 7.61
CA THR A 312 -66.73 -25.89 7.77
C THR A 312 -67.84 -25.57 8.78
N GLU A 313 -68.69 -26.54 9.11
CA GLU A 313 -69.75 -26.43 10.11
C GLU A 313 -69.20 -26.68 11.52
N GLU A 314 -68.29 -27.64 11.68
CA GLU A 314 -67.65 -27.97 12.97
C GLU A 314 -66.78 -26.82 13.52
N ILE A 315 -66.25 -25.95 12.65
CA ILE A 315 -65.53 -24.71 13.00
C ILE A 315 -66.42 -23.46 13.03
N GLY A 316 -67.76 -23.62 13.03
CA GLY A 316 -68.72 -22.56 13.35
C GLY A 316 -68.74 -21.39 12.35
N GLY A 317 -68.42 -21.64 11.07
CA GLY A 317 -68.53 -20.66 9.98
C GLY A 317 -67.55 -19.47 10.01
N LYS A 318 -66.63 -19.39 10.98
CA LYS A 318 -65.69 -18.27 11.13
C LYS A 318 -64.47 -18.39 10.22
N ILE A 319 -64.67 -18.16 8.92
CA ILE A 319 -63.60 -18.05 7.92
C ILE A 319 -63.60 -16.60 7.40
N GLY A 320 -62.79 -15.72 8.02
CA GLY A 320 -63.10 -14.29 7.98
C GLY A 320 -61.96 -13.27 8.22
N ALA A 321 -60.68 -13.63 8.18
CA ALA A 321 -59.58 -12.66 8.26
C ALA A 321 -58.68 -12.74 7.00
N LYS A 322 -58.69 -11.71 6.16
CA LYS A 322 -57.80 -11.64 4.98
C LYS A 322 -56.36 -11.31 5.38
N GLU A 323 -55.62 -12.29 5.87
CA GLU A 323 -54.16 -12.19 5.93
C GLU A 323 -53.55 -12.09 4.53
N GLU A 324 -52.66 -11.13 4.33
CA GLU A 324 -51.81 -11.04 3.14
C GLU A 324 -50.53 -11.85 3.35
N VAL A 325 -50.44 -13.03 2.74
CA VAL A 325 -49.18 -13.79 2.69
C VAL A 325 -48.19 -13.01 1.82
N ILE A 326 -47.11 -12.54 2.44
CA ILE A 326 -46.01 -11.91 1.74
C ILE A 326 -45.07 -13.01 1.23
N SER A 327 -45.00 -13.15 -0.10
CA SER A 327 -44.09 -14.06 -0.80
C SER A 327 -42.98 -13.27 -1.49
N PHE A 328 -41.75 -13.81 -1.46
CA PHE A 328 -40.55 -13.15 -2.00
C PHE A 328 -39.99 -13.94 -3.18
N GLY A 329 -40.04 -13.35 -4.37
CA GLY A 329 -39.36 -13.84 -5.57
C GLY A 329 -37.95 -13.26 -5.66
N TYR A 330 -36.93 -14.12 -5.66
CA TYR A 330 -35.51 -13.74 -5.76
C TYR A 330 -35.02 -13.88 -7.20
N GLY A 331 -35.37 -12.92 -8.05
CA GLY A 331 -35.04 -12.92 -9.47
C GLY A 331 -33.61 -12.46 -9.75
N ILE A 332 -32.90 -13.22 -10.57
CA ILE A 332 -31.54 -12.91 -11.04
C ILE A 332 -31.59 -12.89 -12.57
N PHE A 333 -31.03 -11.84 -13.17
CA PHE A 333 -31.04 -11.62 -14.61
C PHE A 333 -29.62 -11.33 -15.12
N PHE A 334 -29.30 -11.86 -16.30
CA PHE A 334 -28.14 -11.46 -17.10
C PHE A 334 -28.63 -10.93 -18.45
N ASP A 335 -28.21 -9.72 -18.81
CA ASP A 335 -28.66 -8.94 -19.97
C ASP A 335 -27.93 -9.27 -21.29
N ILE A 336 -27.51 -10.54 -21.44
CA ILE A 336 -26.59 -11.03 -22.48
C ILE A 336 -27.32 -11.31 -23.82
N PRO A 337 -26.86 -10.77 -24.96
CA PRO A 337 -27.40 -11.06 -26.29
C PRO A 337 -27.36 -12.54 -26.68
N GLU A 338 -28.32 -13.00 -27.50
CA GLU A 338 -28.36 -14.39 -28.01
C GLU A 338 -27.09 -14.83 -28.76
N ASN A 339 -26.50 -13.93 -29.55
CA ASN A 339 -25.33 -14.23 -30.39
C ASN A 339 -23.98 -13.99 -29.67
N ASP A 340 -23.99 -13.69 -28.36
CA ASP A 340 -22.74 -13.46 -27.63
C ASP A 340 -22.05 -14.76 -27.22
N LYS A 341 -20.72 -14.77 -27.31
CA LYS A 341 -19.88 -15.93 -26.96
C LYS A 341 -19.81 -16.18 -25.46
N CYS A 342 -20.05 -15.18 -24.61
CA CYS A 342 -20.18 -15.41 -23.17
C CYS A 342 -21.47 -16.18 -22.83
N ARG A 343 -22.52 -16.07 -23.66
CA ARG A 343 -23.84 -16.64 -23.39
C ARG A 343 -23.80 -18.15 -23.23
N GLU A 344 -23.25 -18.86 -24.22
CA GLU A 344 -23.13 -20.33 -24.22
C GLU A 344 -22.46 -20.84 -22.94
N LYS A 345 -21.37 -20.20 -22.55
CA LYS A 345 -20.58 -20.49 -21.36
C LYS A 345 -21.31 -20.17 -20.05
N VAL A 346 -22.10 -19.10 -19.98
CA VAL A 346 -22.98 -18.80 -18.84
C VAL A 346 -24.10 -19.85 -18.73
N GLU A 347 -24.74 -20.19 -19.85
CA GLU A 347 -25.78 -21.21 -19.90
C GLU A 347 -25.24 -22.60 -19.50
N ASP A 348 -24.03 -22.96 -19.92
CA ASP A 348 -23.38 -24.22 -19.54
C ASP A 348 -22.98 -24.27 -18.07
N VAL A 349 -22.48 -23.17 -17.49
CA VAL A 349 -22.20 -23.09 -16.04
C VAL A 349 -23.49 -23.21 -15.22
N LEU A 350 -24.61 -22.65 -15.69
CA LEU A 350 -25.92 -22.83 -15.07
C LEU A 350 -26.39 -24.30 -15.15
N LYS A 351 -26.32 -24.92 -16.35
CA LYS A 351 -26.65 -26.35 -16.56
C LYS A 351 -25.81 -27.27 -15.67
N SER A 352 -24.49 -27.13 -15.66
CA SER A 352 -23.57 -27.97 -14.88
C SER A 352 -23.71 -27.77 -13.38
N SER A 353 -24.17 -26.60 -12.95
CA SER A 353 -24.52 -26.31 -11.55
C SER A 353 -25.94 -26.78 -11.15
N GLY A 354 -26.69 -27.40 -12.06
CA GLY A 354 -28.07 -27.84 -11.82
C GLY A 354 -29.08 -26.70 -11.68
N ILE A 355 -28.76 -25.50 -12.20
CA ILE A 355 -29.61 -24.31 -12.09
C ILE A 355 -30.51 -24.22 -13.32
N SER A 356 -31.81 -24.42 -13.13
CA SER A 356 -32.82 -24.15 -14.17
C SER A 356 -32.92 -22.65 -14.45
N TYR A 357 -32.87 -22.28 -15.73
CA TYR A 357 -33.00 -20.90 -16.20
C TYR A 357 -33.98 -20.82 -17.37
N HIS A 358 -34.44 -19.60 -17.66
CA HIS A 358 -35.24 -19.27 -18.83
C HIS A 358 -34.50 -18.25 -19.69
N ALA A 359 -34.29 -18.58 -20.96
CA ALA A 359 -33.84 -17.65 -21.99
C ALA A 359 -35.07 -17.04 -22.68
N TYR A 360 -35.12 -15.72 -22.84
CA TYR A 360 -36.19 -15.04 -23.57
C TYR A 360 -35.73 -13.70 -24.15
N LYS A 361 -36.45 -13.18 -25.16
CA LYS A 361 -36.33 -11.79 -25.61
C LYS A 361 -37.38 -10.93 -24.92
N ASN A 362 -36.98 -9.76 -24.44
CA ASN A 362 -37.90 -8.77 -23.89
C ASN A 362 -38.68 -8.08 -25.02
N GLU A 363 -40.00 -8.26 -25.05
CA GLU A 363 -40.88 -7.75 -26.11
C GLU A 363 -40.83 -6.22 -26.27
N HIS A 364 -40.51 -5.47 -25.21
CA HIS A 364 -40.45 -4.00 -25.24
C HIS A 364 -39.18 -3.39 -25.82
N ASN A 365 -38.05 -4.11 -25.85
CA ASN A 365 -36.78 -3.57 -26.35
C ASN A 365 -35.94 -4.55 -27.18
N GLY A 366 -36.46 -5.74 -27.48
CA GLY A 366 -35.79 -6.81 -28.24
C GLY A 366 -34.61 -7.48 -27.52
N GLN A 367 -34.21 -7.01 -26.34
CA GLN A 367 -33.01 -7.46 -25.64
C GLN A 367 -33.18 -8.90 -25.16
N SER A 368 -32.21 -9.75 -25.50
CA SER A 368 -32.15 -11.13 -25.02
C SER A 368 -31.70 -11.17 -23.57
N ARG A 369 -32.31 -12.04 -22.77
CA ARG A 369 -32.02 -12.18 -21.34
C ARG A 369 -31.89 -13.66 -20.94
N ILE A 370 -31.13 -13.89 -19.88
CA ILE A 370 -31.15 -15.12 -19.09
C ILE A 370 -31.75 -14.77 -17.73
N TYR A 371 -32.75 -15.52 -17.28
CA TYR A 371 -33.40 -15.35 -15.98
C TYR A 371 -33.43 -16.65 -15.19
N PHE A 372 -33.13 -16.58 -13.89
CA PHE A 372 -33.27 -17.70 -12.96
C PHE A 372 -33.59 -17.19 -11.55
N THR A 373 -33.91 -18.11 -10.64
CA THR A 373 -34.16 -17.77 -9.23
C THR A 373 -33.33 -18.62 -8.29
N SER A 374 -32.70 -17.98 -7.31
CA SER A 374 -31.97 -18.66 -6.23
C SER A 374 -31.75 -17.69 -5.08
N LYS A 375 -32.41 -17.91 -3.94
CA LYS A 375 -32.25 -17.05 -2.75
C LYS A 375 -30.79 -17.00 -2.26
N ILE A 376 -30.06 -18.11 -2.40
CA ILE A 376 -28.65 -18.20 -2.02
C ILE A 376 -27.78 -17.33 -2.94
N LEU A 377 -27.88 -17.52 -4.26
CA LEU A 377 -27.06 -16.75 -5.21
C LEU A 377 -27.46 -15.27 -5.23
N PHE A 378 -28.75 -14.94 -5.06
CA PHE A 378 -29.22 -13.56 -4.89
C PHE A 378 -28.51 -12.84 -3.73
N ASN A 379 -28.42 -13.48 -2.56
CA ASN A 379 -27.74 -12.94 -1.38
C ASN A 379 -26.20 -12.84 -1.54
N ILE A 380 -25.61 -13.63 -2.44
CA ILE A 380 -24.18 -13.54 -2.77
C ILE A 380 -23.95 -12.39 -3.77
N PHE A 381 -24.73 -12.34 -4.85
CA PHE A 381 -24.69 -11.29 -5.86
C PHE A 381 -24.97 -9.90 -5.28
N SER A 382 -25.88 -9.77 -4.31
CA SER A 382 -26.15 -8.46 -3.66
C SER A 382 -24.95 -7.88 -2.89
N GLN A 383 -23.95 -8.70 -2.52
CA GLN A 383 -22.70 -8.21 -1.92
C GLN A 383 -21.85 -7.41 -2.93
N CYS A 384 -22.07 -7.64 -4.23
CA CYS A 384 -21.45 -6.92 -5.32
C CYS A 384 -22.12 -5.57 -5.62
N GLY A 385 -23.13 -5.14 -4.87
CA GLY A 385 -23.87 -3.88 -5.12
C GLY A 385 -24.98 -4.03 -6.17
N HIS A 386 -26.01 -3.18 -6.08
CA HIS A 386 -27.19 -3.27 -6.94
C HIS A 386 -27.00 -2.47 -8.23
N ASP A 387 -26.78 -1.17 -8.11
CA ASP A 387 -26.63 -0.26 -9.25
C ASP A 387 -25.20 -0.24 -9.82
N ALA A 388 -25.05 0.09 -11.10
CA ALA A 388 -23.75 0.15 -11.81
C ALA A 388 -22.68 1.01 -11.11
N LYS A 389 -23.09 2.06 -10.38
CA LYS A 389 -22.20 2.94 -9.60
C LYS A 389 -21.78 2.37 -8.24
N GLU A 390 -22.51 1.38 -7.73
CA GLU A 390 -22.22 0.67 -6.48
C GLU A 390 -21.41 -0.62 -6.69
N LYS A 391 -21.34 -1.11 -7.93
CA LYS A 391 -20.75 -2.40 -8.28
C LYS A 391 -19.36 -2.59 -7.65
N ARG A 392 -19.05 -3.78 -7.14
CA ARG A 392 -17.82 -4.07 -6.38
C ARG A 392 -17.52 -5.57 -6.35
N ILE A 393 -16.30 -5.95 -5.97
CA ILE A 393 -15.95 -7.35 -5.72
C ILE A 393 -16.01 -7.60 -4.20
N PRO A 394 -16.75 -8.60 -3.71
CA PRO A 394 -16.72 -8.98 -2.30
C PRO A 394 -15.30 -9.35 -1.86
N ALA A 395 -14.80 -8.70 -0.80
CA ALA A 395 -13.39 -8.80 -0.39
C ALA A 395 -12.91 -10.24 -0.14
N TRP A 396 -13.81 -11.12 0.33
CA TRP A 396 -13.52 -12.54 0.54
C TRP A 396 -13.12 -13.27 -0.76
N MET A 397 -13.57 -12.83 -1.93
CA MET A 397 -13.15 -13.41 -3.22
C MET A 397 -11.70 -13.10 -3.54
N LEU A 398 -11.23 -11.89 -3.21
CA LEU A 398 -9.86 -11.43 -3.46
C LEU A 398 -8.82 -12.20 -2.61
N GLU A 399 -9.25 -12.95 -1.60
CA GLU A 399 -8.40 -13.84 -0.80
C GLU A 399 -8.03 -15.15 -1.51
N TYR A 400 -8.71 -15.51 -2.60
CA TYR A 400 -8.46 -16.76 -3.33
C TYR A 400 -7.20 -16.70 -4.20
N SER A 401 -6.69 -17.85 -4.60
CA SER A 401 -5.47 -17.95 -5.41
C SER A 401 -5.71 -17.49 -6.87
N PRO A 402 -4.64 -17.20 -7.63
CA PRO A 402 -4.74 -16.93 -9.07
C PRO A 402 -5.50 -17.99 -9.89
N LYS A 403 -5.55 -19.27 -9.45
CA LYS A 403 -6.33 -20.35 -10.09
C LYS A 403 -7.82 -19.97 -10.20
N TYR A 404 -8.36 -19.26 -9.21
CA TYR A 404 -9.77 -18.91 -9.14
C TYR A 404 -10.04 -17.46 -9.53
N LEU A 405 -9.16 -16.53 -9.12
CA LEU A 405 -9.25 -15.12 -9.50
C LEU A 405 -9.29 -14.91 -11.03
N GLN A 406 -8.65 -15.78 -11.82
CA GLN A 406 -8.68 -15.70 -13.28
C GLN A 406 -10.10 -15.88 -13.88
N TYR A 407 -10.99 -16.65 -13.23
CA TYR A 407 -12.36 -16.85 -13.71
C TYR A 407 -13.24 -15.64 -13.43
N LEU A 408 -13.07 -14.99 -12.27
CA LEU A 408 -13.69 -13.70 -11.95
C LEU A 408 -13.23 -12.62 -12.93
N PHE A 409 -11.92 -12.54 -13.17
CA PHE A 409 -11.35 -11.64 -14.18
C PHE A 409 -11.90 -11.92 -15.58
N GLN A 410 -12.05 -13.19 -15.97
CA GLN A 410 -12.63 -13.54 -17.27
C GLN A 410 -14.12 -13.19 -17.34
N GLY A 411 -14.91 -13.38 -16.29
CA GLY A 411 -16.32 -12.99 -16.27
C GLY A 411 -16.54 -11.47 -16.40
N LEU A 412 -15.63 -10.67 -15.84
CA LEU A 412 -15.64 -9.21 -15.98
C LEU A 412 -15.29 -8.74 -17.40
N LEU A 413 -14.43 -9.48 -18.11
CA LEU A 413 -14.08 -9.19 -19.51
C LEU A 413 -15.07 -9.79 -20.53
N ASP A 414 -15.73 -10.88 -20.16
CA ASP A 414 -16.77 -11.52 -20.97
C ASP A 414 -18.11 -10.75 -20.92
N SER A 415 -18.24 -9.74 -20.05
CA SER A 415 -19.41 -8.85 -19.95
C SER A 415 -19.11 -7.44 -20.50
N ASP A 416 -18.27 -6.64 -19.83
CA ASP A 416 -18.01 -5.23 -20.19
C ASP A 416 -16.74 -5.06 -21.06
N GLY A 417 -16.58 -5.92 -22.07
CA GLY A 417 -15.35 -6.07 -22.87
C GLY A 417 -15.55 -5.99 -24.40
N ASP A 418 -14.95 -4.97 -25.02
CA ASP A 418 -14.92 -4.71 -26.49
C ASP A 418 -13.99 -5.70 -27.27
N GLY A 419 -14.01 -6.99 -26.92
CA GLY A 419 -13.17 -8.05 -27.48
C GLY A 419 -11.65 -7.85 -27.32
N LYS A 420 -11.26 -6.81 -26.58
CA LYS A 420 -9.87 -6.33 -26.37
C LYS A 420 -9.52 -6.47 -24.89
N VAL A 421 -8.23 -6.36 -24.56
CA VAL A 421 -7.76 -6.48 -23.16
C VAL A 421 -7.98 -5.17 -22.38
N ALA A 422 -9.23 -4.74 -22.32
CA ALA A 422 -9.69 -3.51 -21.66
C ALA A 422 -11.00 -3.78 -20.91
N PHE A 423 -11.28 -2.98 -19.89
CA PHE A 423 -12.45 -3.10 -19.02
C PHE A 423 -12.95 -1.71 -18.64
N ARG A 424 -14.26 -1.50 -18.60
CA ARG A 424 -14.90 -0.23 -18.19
C ARG A 424 -15.61 -0.39 -16.85
N THR A 425 -15.85 0.71 -16.15
CA THR A 425 -16.86 0.80 -15.09
C THR A 425 -17.24 2.25 -14.80
N THR A 426 -18.34 2.46 -14.07
CA THR A 426 -18.69 3.75 -13.43
C THR A 426 -18.54 3.72 -11.90
N SER A 427 -18.22 2.56 -11.31
CA SER A 427 -18.06 2.41 -9.86
C SER A 427 -16.63 2.66 -9.39
N LYS A 428 -16.49 3.63 -8.46
CA LYS A 428 -15.23 3.90 -7.73
C LYS A 428 -14.82 2.74 -6.82
N SER A 429 -15.76 1.92 -6.35
CA SER A 429 -15.46 0.69 -5.59
C SER A 429 -14.86 -0.37 -6.50
N LEU A 430 -15.47 -0.62 -7.66
CA LEU A 430 -14.95 -1.61 -8.61
C LEU A 430 -13.58 -1.22 -9.17
N VAL A 431 -13.32 0.08 -9.40
CA VAL A 431 -11.98 0.57 -9.77
C VAL A 431 -10.91 0.04 -8.83
N ARG A 432 -11.10 0.24 -7.52
CA ARG A 432 -10.17 -0.24 -6.48
C ARG A 432 -10.03 -1.75 -6.49
N ASP A 433 -11.16 -2.45 -6.47
CA ASP A 433 -11.17 -3.91 -6.35
C ASP A 433 -10.56 -4.59 -7.59
N PHE A 434 -10.73 -3.98 -8.78
CA PHE A 434 -10.16 -4.44 -10.05
C PHE A 434 -8.65 -4.18 -10.15
N ILE A 435 -8.15 -3.08 -9.56
CA ILE A 435 -6.69 -2.84 -9.40
C ILE A 435 -6.08 -3.95 -8.55
N GLU A 436 -6.71 -4.32 -7.44
CA GLU A 436 -6.24 -5.42 -6.57
C GLU A 436 -6.29 -6.78 -7.30
N LEU A 437 -7.41 -7.11 -7.96
CA LEU A 437 -7.58 -8.32 -8.76
C LEU A 437 -6.48 -8.46 -9.84
N CYS A 438 -6.29 -7.43 -10.67
CA CYS A 438 -5.27 -7.40 -11.71
C CYS A 438 -3.86 -7.52 -11.14
N THR A 439 -3.57 -6.85 -10.03
CA THR A 439 -2.26 -6.90 -9.36
C THR A 439 -1.98 -8.31 -8.82
N LYS A 440 -2.96 -8.96 -8.19
CA LYS A 440 -2.84 -10.34 -7.68
C LYS A 440 -2.67 -11.37 -8.80
N LEU A 441 -3.27 -11.12 -9.96
CA LEU A 441 -3.09 -11.88 -11.20
C LEU A 441 -1.82 -11.48 -12.00
N SER A 442 -0.95 -10.62 -11.47
CA SER A 442 0.30 -10.17 -12.10
C SER A 442 0.12 -9.47 -13.46
N TYR A 443 -1.06 -8.93 -13.76
CA TYR A 443 -1.26 -8.03 -14.89
C TYR A 443 -0.66 -6.65 -14.62
N ASP A 444 -0.23 -5.99 -15.68
CA ASP A 444 -0.13 -4.53 -15.69
C ASP A 444 -1.48 -3.95 -16.09
N LEU A 445 -1.80 -2.79 -15.52
CA LEU A 445 -2.95 -1.99 -15.89
C LEU A 445 -2.55 -0.52 -16.05
N SER A 446 -3.30 0.20 -16.86
CA SER A 446 -3.37 1.66 -16.81
C SER A 446 -4.82 2.11 -16.84
N LEU A 447 -5.19 2.94 -15.86
CA LEU A 447 -6.50 3.54 -15.69
C LEU A 447 -6.56 4.89 -16.43
N ARG A 448 -7.66 5.16 -17.13
CA ARG A 448 -8.07 6.48 -17.58
C ARG A 448 -9.40 6.82 -16.93
N GLU A 449 -9.43 7.89 -16.16
CA GLU A 449 -10.66 8.53 -15.71
C GLU A 449 -11.18 9.44 -16.83
N GLY A 450 -12.50 9.53 -17.00
CA GLY A 450 -13.13 10.41 -17.98
C GLY A 450 -14.56 10.75 -17.58
N HIS A 451 -15.15 11.74 -18.26
CA HIS A 451 -16.54 12.14 -18.06
C HIS A 451 -17.28 12.00 -19.39
N ALA A 452 -18.47 11.40 -19.37
CA ALA A 452 -19.31 11.20 -20.54
C ALA A 452 -20.59 12.02 -20.41
N GLN A 453 -21.06 12.59 -21.54
CA GLN A 453 -22.37 13.19 -21.67
C GLN A 453 -23.06 12.61 -22.91
N GLY A 454 -24.34 12.30 -22.81
CA GLY A 454 -25.14 11.73 -23.87
C GLY A 454 -26.62 12.07 -23.74
N ASN A 455 -27.42 11.63 -24.69
CA ASN A 455 -28.87 11.77 -24.68
C ASN A 455 -29.49 10.42 -25.07
N ILE A 456 -30.38 9.89 -24.23
CA ILE A 456 -31.15 8.66 -24.50
C ILE A 456 -32.62 9.00 -24.27
N ASP A 457 -33.47 8.76 -25.27
CA ASP A 457 -34.91 9.02 -25.25
C ASP A 457 -35.28 10.44 -24.76
N GLY A 458 -34.51 11.44 -25.20
CA GLY A 458 -34.68 12.86 -24.83
C GLY A 458 -34.09 13.24 -23.47
N ARG A 459 -33.61 12.28 -22.68
CA ARG A 459 -33.00 12.50 -21.36
C ARG A 459 -31.50 12.73 -21.50
N LYS A 460 -31.01 13.90 -21.07
CA LYS A 460 -29.57 14.12 -20.90
C LYS A 460 -29.06 13.20 -19.78
N ILE A 461 -28.02 12.43 -20.07
CA ILE A 461 -27.33 11.57 -19.11
C ILE A 461 -25.87 12.01 -19.05
N GLU A 462 -25.33 12.14 -17.84
CA GLU A 462 -23.92 12.47 -17.62
C GLU A 462 -23.33 11.70 -16.43
N GLY A 463 -22.02 11.44 -16.48
CA GLY A 463 -21.34 10.70 -15.42
C GLY A 463 -19.88 10.39 -15.72
N ASP A 464 -19.15 10.12 -14.64
CA ASP A 464 -17.76 9.71 -14.68
C ASP A 464 -17.64 8.21 -15.06
N TYR A 465 -16.61 7.87 -15.83
CA TYR A 465 -16.27 6.51 -16.21
C TYR A 465 -14.76 6.23 -16.07
N TYR A 466 -14.44 4.95 -15.97
CA TYR A 466 -13.13 4.43 -15.65
C TYR A 466 -12.73 3.35 -16.65
N ASP A 467 -11.78 3.67 -17.53
CA ASP A 467 -11.26 2.74 -18.54
C ASP A 467 -9.93 2.12 -18.10
N PHE A 468 -9.91 0.81 -17.91
CA PHE A 468 -8.68 0.04 -17.73
C PHE A 468 -8.17 -0.49 -19.06
N ASN A 469 -6.87 -0.29 -19.33
CA ASN A 469 -6.14 -0.99 -20.38
C ASN A 469 -5.17 -1.97 -19.70
N ILE A 470 -5.20 -3.25 -20.09
CA ILE A 470 -4.65 -4.35 -19.29
C ILE A 470 -3.63 -5.14 -20.14
N SER A 471 -2.55 -5.66 -19.52
CA SER A 471 -1.44 -6.27 -20.26
C SER A 471 -0.60 -7.26 -19.42
N ARG A 472 -0.30 -8.44 -19.95
CA ARG A 472 0.61 -9.41 -19.26
C ARG A 472 2.10 -9.10 -19.45
N THR A 473 2.49 -8.41 -20.52
CA THR A 473 3.88 -8.18 -20.95
C THR A 473 4.79 -7.65 -19.83
N PRO A 474 6.04 -8.13 -19.64
CA PRO A 474 6.95 -7.62 -18.61
C PRO A 474 7.18 -6.10 -18.67
N ARG A 475 7.35 -5.44 -17.51
CA ARG A 475 7.61 -3.99 -17.44
C ARG A 475 9.11 -3.71 -17.53
N LEU A 476 9.61 -3.38 -18.72
CA LEU A 476 10.96 -2.85 -18.88
C LEU A 476 10.93 -1.32 -18.75
N ALA A 477 11.65 -0.80 -17.75
CA ALA A 477 12.08 0.59 -17.70
C ALA A 477 13.33 0.79 -18.56
N PHE A 478 13.49 1.98 -19.15
CA PHE A 478 14.58 2.29 -20.07
C PHE A 478 15.19 3.66 -19.75
N ARG A 479 16.52 3.81 -19.93
CA ARG A 479 17.22 5.09 -19.73
C ARG A 479 16.63 6.24 -20.56
N LYS A 480 16.27 5.98 -21.82
CA LYS A 480 15.64 6.97 -22.72
C LYS A 480 14.25 7.45 -22.27
N ASN A 481 13.64 6.77 -21.30
CA ASN A 481 12.35 7.10 -20.69
C ASN A 481 12.52 7.71 -19.29
N THR A 482 13.74 8.13 -18.93
CA THR A 482 14.09 8.66 -17.61
C THR A 482 14.67 10.07 -17.76
N SER A 483 14.16 11.03 -17.00
CA SER A 483 14.53 12.45 -17.10
C SER A 483 14.86 13.04 -15.74
N TRP A 484 15.84 13.93 -15.71
CA TRP A 484 16.09 14.82 -14.57
C TRP A 484 15.18 16.05 -14.68
N ILE A 485 14.50 16.40 -13.59
CA ILE A 485 13.60 17.56 -13.50
C ILE A 485 13.85 18.24 -12.15
N ASN A 486 14.08 19.55 -12.15
CA ASN A 486 14.10 20.32 -10.91
C ASN A 486 12.68 20.44 -10.36
N TYR A 487 12.49 20.05 -9.11
CA TYR A 487 11.23 20.11 -8.38
C TYR A 487 11.34 21.12 -7.22
N ASP A 488 10.18 21.63 -6.79
CA ASP A 488 10.02 22.55 -5.67
C ASP A 488 8.59 22.32 -5.15
N GLY A 489 8.45 21.55 -4.08
CA GLY A 489 7.14 21.11 -3.58
C GLY A 489 7.21 19.99 -2.54
N ILE A 490 6.09 19.33 -2.27
CA ILE A 490 6.00 18.28 -1.24
C ILE A 490 6.65 16.96 -1.71
N VAL A 491 7.40 16.33 -0.81
CA VAL A 491 7.81 14.93 -0.93
C VAL A 491 7.37 14.11 0.29
N TRP A 492 7.10 12.82 0.09
CA TRP A 492 6.55 11.88 1.06
C TRP A 492 7.15 10.48 0.88
N CYS A 493 6.88 9.56 1.81
CA CYS A 493 7.28 8.16 1.72
C CYS A 493 6.43 7.33 2.71
N LEU A 494 6.39 6.00 2.57
CA LEU A 494 5.77 5.12 3.57
C LEU A 494 6.81 4.15 4.12
N LYS A 495 6.87 4.03 5.44
CA LYS A 495 7.52 2.87 6.07
C LYS A 495 6.54 1.70 6.03
N VAL A 496 6.95 0.59 5.42
CA VAL A 496 6.10 -0.58 5.19
C VAL A 496 6.76 -1.80 5.79
N LYS A 497 6.04 -2.46 6.70
CA LYS A 497 6.57 -3.52 7.55
C LYS A 497 7.19 -4.68 6.75
N ASP A 498 8.35 -5.15 7.21
CA ASP A 498 9.19 -6.25 6.71
C ASP A 498 9.71 -6.16 5.25
N ASN A 499 8.96 -5.51 4.35
CA ASN A 499 9.14 -5.65 2.89
C ASN A 499 9.74 -4.41 2.20
N GLU A 500 9.73 -3.23 2.83
CA GLU A 500 10.36 -2.00 2.30
C GLU A 500 9.89 -1.54 0.90
N ASN A 501 8.66 -1.89 0.49
CA ASN A 501 8.06 -1.44 -0.78
C ASN A 501 6.53 -1.47 -0.75
N PHE A 502 5.90 -0.74 -1.66
CA PHE A 502 4.44 -0.69 -1.84
C PHE A 502 4.05 -0.34 -3.28
N LEU A 503 2.79 -0.63 -3.62
CA LEU A 503 2.19 -0.23 -4.90
C LEU A 503 1.84 1.27 -4.89
N VAL A 504 2.40 2.03 -5.84
CA VAL A 504 2.09 3.43 -6.11
C VAL A 504 1.30 3.60 -7.41
N GLU A 505 0.53 4.69 -7.49
CA GLU A 505 -0.15 5.17 -8.69
C GLU A 505 0.37 6.56 -9.09
N ARG A 506 0.59 6.78 -10.39
CA ARG A 506 0.75 8.12 -10.97
C ARG A 506 0.17 8.17 -12.38
N ASN A 507 -0.66 9.18 -12.65
CA ASN A 507 -1.32 9.40 -13.94
C ASN A 507 -1.94 8.10 -14.52
N GLY A 508 -2.63 7.36 -13.64
CA GLY A 508 -3.30 6.11 -13.95
C GLY A 508 -2.40 4.89 -14.11
N LYS A 509 -1.10 4.97 -13.83
CA LYS A 509 -0.14 3.85 -13.99
C LYS A 509 0.35 3.35 -12.64
N PHE A 510 0.45 2.02 -12.51
CA PHE A 510 0.60 1.34 -11.23
C PHE A 510 1.94 0.59 -11.14
N VAL A 511 2.77 0.89 -10.13
CA VAL A 511 4.15 0.38 -10.01
C VAL A 511 4.47 0.01 -8.57
N PHE A 512 5.11 -1.13 -8.33
CA PHE A 512 5.71 -1.40 -7.03
C PHE A 512 7.03 -0.64 -6.92
N SER A 513 7.12 0.33 -6.00
CA SER A 513 8.34 1.09 -5.67
C SER A 513 8.74 0.81 -4.23
N GLY A 514 10.03 0.92 -3.92
CA GLY A 514 10.52 0.72 -2.57
C GLY A 514 10.22 1.89 -1.64
N ASN A 515 10.88 1.90 -0.49
CA ASN A 515 10.94 3.03 0.43
C ASN A 515 12.38 3.30 0.88
N THR A 516 12.62 4.49 1.44
CA THR A 516 13.84 4.79 2.19
C THR A 516 13.55 4.68 3.68
N ASN A 517 14.51 4.12 4.41
CA ASN A 517 14.48 4.02 5.87
C ASN A 517 15.19 5.26 6.44
N LYS A 518 14.46 6.08 7.20
CA LYS A 518 14.87 7.43 7.67
C LYS A 518 16.11 7.43 8.56
N VAL A 519 16.92 8.49 8.43
CA VAL A 519 17.43 9.22 9.62
C VAL A 519 17.44 10.75 9.41
N TYR A 520 17.80 11.25 8.22
CA TYR A 520 18.10 12.67 7.92
C TYR A 520 17.71 13.08 6.46
N GLY A 521 18.57 13.64 5.58
CA GLY A 521 18.33 13.84 4.12
C GLY A 521 19.38 13.15 3.19
N GLU A 522 18.97 12.29 2.23
CA GLU A 522 19.88 11.24 1.67
C GLU A 522 20.77 11.83 0.60
N MET A 523 21.99 11.34 0.44
CA MET A 523 22.90 11.93 -0.55
C MET A 523 22.76 11.15 -1.86
N LEU A 524 21.60 11.46 -2.46
CA LEU A 524 20.82 10.74 -3.45
C LEU A 524 21.58 10.30 -4.70
N ASP A 525 22.51 11.13 -5.15
CA ASP A 525 23.23 10.97 -6.41
C ASP A 525 24.51 10.13 -6.28
N ILE A 526 24.84 9.76 -5.03
CA ILE A 526 26.19 9.41 -4.58
C ILE A 526 26.17 7.97 -4.03
N PRO A 527 26.55 6.96 -4.83
CA PRO A 527 26.40 5.57 -4.42
C PRO A 527 27.29 5.24 -3.23
N VAL A 528 26.75 4.55 -2.23
CA VAL A 528 27.51 4.00 -1.11
C VAL A 528 28.02 2.61 -1.48
N VAL A 529 29.29 2.32 -1.17
CA VAL A 529 29.93 1.01 -1.36
C VAL A 529 30.36 0.41 -0.02
N GLU A 530 30.09 -0.87 0.13
CA GLU A 530 30.47 -1.67 1.30
C GLU A 530 31.94 -2.11 1.20
N LYS A 531 32.66 -2.06 2.33
CA LYS A 531 34.01 -2.58 2.50
C LYS A 531 34.07 -3.36 3.82
N LYS A 532 35.07 -4.24 3.95
CA LYS A 532 35.19 -5.30 4.97
C LYS A 532 34.97 -4.88 6.45
N GLU A 533 35.11 -3.59 6.78
CA GLU A 533 34.86 -3.03 8.12
C GLU A 533 33.95 -1.79 8.13
N ARG A 534 33.56 -1.21 6.98
CA ARG A 534 32.79 0.05 6.89
C ARG A 534 32.21 0.32 5.50
N TYR A 535 31.27 1.27 5.41
CA TYR A 535 30.82 1.86 4.15
C TYR A 535 31.69 3.07 3.72
N ASP A 536 31.63 3.43 2.43
CA ASP A 536 32.38 4.52 1.79
C ASP A 536 31.59 5.08 0.59
N TYR A 537 31.84 6.32 0.15
CA TYR A 537 31.21 6.84 -1.07
C TYR A 537 31.96 6.41 -2.35
N LYS A 538 31.21 6.15 -3.42
CA LYS A 538 31.74 5.71 -4.72
C LYS A 538 32.16 6.91 -5.57
N ASN A 539 33.44 6.96 -5.91
CA ASN A 539 34.07 7.88 -6.87
C ASN A 539 34.12 9.38 -6.46
N ILE A 540 33.65 9.79 -5.29
CA ILE A 540 33.83 11.17 -4.77
C ILE A 540 34.35 11.18 -3.33
N ARG A 541 34.94 12.30 -2.90
CA ARG A 541 35.56 12.48 -1.56
C ARG A 541 34.76 13.36 -0.58
N GLY A 542 33.69 14.00 -1.02
CA GLY A 542 32.89 14.96 -0.25
C GLY A 542 31.65 15.36 -1.05
N ILE A 543 30.76 16.15 -0.43
CA ILE A 543 29.42 16.44 -0.94
C ILE A 543 29.16 17.96 -0.83
N SER A 544 28.40 18.53 -1.77
CA SER A 544 28.35 19.99 -1.97
C SER A 544 27.36 20.70 -1.05
N GLU A 545 27.82 21.82 -0.50
CA GLU A 545 27.09 22.85 0.27
C GLU A 545 25.84 23.47 -0.41
N ASN A 546 25.60 23.18 -1.69
CA ASN A 546 24.41 23.63 -2.42
C ASN A 546 23.30 22.56 -2.45
N TYR A 547 23.43 21.51 -1.65
CA TYR A 547 22.42 20.46 -1.53
C TYR A 547 21.28 20.90 -0.59
N PRO A 548 20.01 20.91 -1.07
CA PRO A 548 18.87 21.42 -0.30
C PRO A 548 18.43 20.46 0.80
N LEU A 549 17.99 21.02 1.93
CA LEU A 549 17.55 20.30 3.12
C LEU A 549 16.16 20.77 3.56
N ASP A 550 15.40 19.89 4.22
CA ASP A 550 14.06 20.18 4.76
C ASP A 550 13.84 19.52 6.13
N PHE A 551 13.10 20.20 7.01
CA PHE A 551 13.06 19.93 8.44
C PHE A 551 11.66 20.05 9.04
N CYS A 552 11.24 19.09 9.86
CA CYS A 552 9.92 19.06 10.48
C CYS A 552 9.96 18.63 11.96
N GLY A 553 9.17 19.32 12.80
CA GLY A 553 9.09 19.13 14.26
C GLY A 553 10.36 19.61 15.00
N PRO A 554 10.31 19.80 16.34
CA PRO A 554 11.44 20.33 17.11
C PRO A 554 12.75 19.56 16.88
N TYR A 555 12.69 18.22 16.86
CA TYR A 555 13.81 17.32 16.56
C TYR A 555 14.41 17.53 15.15
N GLY A 556 13.56 17.60 14.13
CA GLY A 556 14.00 17.76 12.75
C GLY A 556 14.57 19.16 12.51
N CYS A 557 13.91 20.18 13.05
CA CYS A 557 14.39 21.56 13.00
C CYS A 557 15.72 21.72 13.77
N SER A 558 15.86 21.19 14.98
CA SER A 558 17.08 21.34 15.78
C SER A 558 18.28 20.62 15.15
N LYS A 559 18.08 19.40 14.63
CA LYS A 559 19.11 18.68 13.85
C LYS A 559 19.43 19.37 12.54
N GLY A 560 18.41 19.83 11.83
CA GLY A 560 18.55 20.53 10.56
C GLY A 560 19.25 21.88 10.66
N THR A 561 18.98 22.65 11.70
CA THR A 561 19.72 23.88 12.01
C THR A 561 21.20 23.57 12.24
N GLY A 562 21.53 22.50 12.96
CA GLY A 562 22.92 22.06 13.11
C GLY A 562 23.60 21.71 11.78
N ASP A 563 22.90 21.01 10.89
CA ASP A 563 23.41 20.61 9.57
C ASP A 563 23.59 21.81 8.62
N GLN A 564 22.63 22.74 8.57
CA GLN A 564 22.77 23.99 7.81
C GLN A 564 23.91 24.87 8.33
N TYR A 565 24.04 25.06 9.65
CA TYR A 565 25.18 25.78 10.21
C TYR A 565 26.49 25.09 9.87
N THR A 566 26.53 23.75 9.84
CA THR A 566 27.73 22.97 9.47
C THR A 566 28.17 23.27 8.05
N ILE A 567 27.22 23.29 7.12
CA ILE A 567 27.45 23.61 5.71
C ILE A 567 27.96 25.06 5.56
N ASP A 568 27.23 26.03 6.13
CA ASP A 568 27.50 27.44 5.89
C ASP A 568 28.74 27.96 6.63
N TYR A 569 29.11 27.36 7.78
CA TYR A 569 30.38 27.66 8.45
C TYR A 569 31.59 27.18 7.64
N ALA A 570 31.49 26.01 6.99
CA ALA A 570 32.55 25.53 6.10
C ALA A 570 32.72 26.48 4.89
N ARG A 571 31.61 26.90 4.28
CA ARG A 571 31.58 27.90 3.18
C ARG A 571 32.24 29.22 3.58
N ILE A 572 31.79 29.84 4.67
CA ILE A 572 32.16 31.21 5.04
C ILE A 572 33.59 31.29 5.59
N TYR A 573 34.08 30.24 6.26
CA TYR A 573 35.34 30.27 7.00
C TYR A 573 36.43 29.31 6.52
N GLY A 574 36.16 28.45 5.52
CA GLY A 574 37.14 27.56 4.91
C GLY A 574 37.67 26.46 5.85
N LEU A 575 36.75 25.63 6.37
CA LEU A 575 36.98 24.63 7.43
C LEU A 575 37.31 23.21 6.93
#